data_AF-A0A564Z4H9-F1
#
_entry.id   AF-A0A564Z4H9-F1
#
_cell.length_a   1.000
_cell.length_b   1.000
_cell.length_c   1.000
_cell.angle_alpha   90.00
_cell.angle_beta   90.00
_cell.angle_gamma   90.00
#
_symmetry.space_group_name_H-M   'P 1'
#
loop_
_entity.id
_entity.type
_entity.pdbx_description
1 polymer ?
#
loop_
_entity_poly.entity_id
_entity_poly.type
_entity_poly.pdbx_seq_one_letter_code
_entity_poly.pdbx_strand_id
1 'polypeptide(L)'
;QLFLRKAEALEKVVQDVEEEATKYPWNPLLKNISFVALTDKGENLERHHYFNIPVNTSESGVYIPSEVYINDTVLLHQVDWTSNLDHIFKKQNDTLNFIYFASEYGFLRTYPRYQWPLDDSIKSLDARRKSW
;
A
#
# COMPACT_ATOMS: atom_id res chain seq x y z
N GLN A 1 -23.01 -13.52 -4.27
CA GLN A 1 -21.93 -14.47 -3.94
C GLN A 1 -20.54 -13.85 -4.08
N LEU A 2 -20.16 -13.26 -5.22
CA LEU A 2 -18.84 -12.61 -5.40
C LEU A 2 -18.57 -11.43 -4.43
N PHE A 3 -19.53 -10.52 -4.28
CA PHE A 3 -19.37 -9.36 -3.39
C PHE A 3 -19.16 -9.77 -1.93
N LEU A 4 -19.93 -10.75 -1.45
CA LEU A 4 -19.78 -11.29 -0.09
C LEU A 4 -18.38 -11.87 0.12
N ARG A 5 -17.89 -12.68 -0.82
CA ARG A 5 -16.54 -13.24 -0.75
C ARG A 5 -15.45 -12.16 -0.71
N LYS A 6 -15.62 -11.06 -1.45
CA LYS A 6 -14.69 -9.93 -1.41
C LYS A 6 -14.75 -9.16 -0.09
N ALA A 7 -15.95 -8.99 0.48
CA ALA A 7 -16.12 -8.36 1.79
C ALA A 7 -15.45 -9.19 2.89
N GLU A 8 -15.71 -10.50 2.93
CA GLU A 8 -15.08 -11.43 3.89
C GLU A 8 -13.54 -11.44 3.76
N ALA A 9 -13.02 -11.44 2.53
CA ALA A 9 -11.59 -11.36 2.29
C ALA A 9 -10.99 -10.03 2.78
N LEU A 10 -11.70 -8.92 2.59
CA LEU A 10 -11.28 -7.61 3.07
C LEU A 10 -11.30 -7.52 4.60
N GLU A 11 -12.35 -8.02 5.25
CA GLU A 11 -12.44 -8.10 6.71
C GLU A 11 -11.26 -8.88 7.30
N LYS A 12 -10.88 -9.99 6.66
CA LYS A 12 -9.71 -10.76 7.06
C LYS A 12 -8.40 -9.99 6.90
N VAL A 13 -8.23 -9.22 5.81
CA VAL A 13 -7.07 -8.34 5.65
C VAL A 13 -7.02 -7.32 6.79
N VAL A 14 -8.14 -6.69 7.13
CA VAL A 14 -8.20 -5.70 8.20
C VAL A 14 -7.77 -6.31 9.53
N GLN A 15 -8.30 -7.47 9.91
CA GLN A 15 -7.93 -8.17 11.14
C GLN A 15 -6.44 -8.51 11.18
N ASP A 16 -5.91 -9.11 10.10
CA ASP A 16 -4.49 -9.48 10.01
C ASP A 16 -3.59 -8.22 10.08
N VAL A 17 -3.99 -7.10 9.45
CA VAL A 17 -3.26 -5.82 9.47
C VAL A 17 -3.26 -5.21 10.87
N GLU A 18 -4.40 -5.22 11.57
CA GLU A 18 -4.52 -4.71 12.94
C GLU A 18 -3.65 -5.53 13.90
N GLU A 19 -3.66 -6.86 13.79
CA GLU A 19 -2.79 -7.73 14.57
C GLU A 19 -1.31 -7.43 14.29
N GLU A 20 -0.94 -7.29 13.01
CA GLU A 20 0.44 -7.00 12.62
C GLU A 20 0.93 -5.64 13.15
N ALA A 21 0.06 -4.63 13.17
CA ALA A 21 0.37 -3.32 13.73
C ALA A 21 0.76 -3.39 15.22
N THR A 22 0.16 -4.31 16.00
CA THR A 22 0.49 -4.47 17.43
C THR A 22 1.91 -4.96 17.69
N LYS A 23 2.54 -5.60 16.69
CA LYS A 23 3.88 -6.21 16.82
C LYS A 23 5.00 -5.20 16.59
N TYR A 24 4.69 -4.00 16.11
CA TYR A 24 5.68 -3.05 15.64
C TYR A 24 6.45 -2.37 16.79
N PRO A 25 7.79 -2.52 16.88
CA PRO A 25 8.58 -1.90 17.93
C PRO A 25 8.93 -0.45 17.59
N TRP A 26 8.28 0.50 18.23
CA TRP A 26 8.57 1.93 18.05
C TRP A 26 10.04 2.26 18.34
N ASN A 27 10.72 2.93 17.40
CA ASN A 27 12.13 3.29 17.51
C ASN A 27 12.34 4.81 17.32
N PRO A 28 12.56 5.59 18.39
CA PRO A 28 12.72 7.05 18.29
C PRO A 28 13.95 7.49 17.47
N LEU A 29 14.86 6.58 17.12
CA LEU A 29 16.05 6.84 16.32
C LEU A 29 15.88 6.48 14.83
N LEU A 30 14.70 6.04 14.39
CA LEU A 30 14.42 5.77 12.98
C LEU A 30 14.57 7.06 12.17
N LYS A 31 15.50 7.08 11.22
CA LYS A 31 15.78 8.27 10.38
C LYS A 31 15.86 8.01 8.89
N ASN A 32 15.82 6.75 8.45
CA ASN A 32 15.82 6.37 7.05
C ASN A 32 15.01 5.07 6.91
N ILE A 33 14.06 5.05 5.98
CA ILE A 33 13.25 3.88 5.65
C ILE A 33 13.42 3.56 4.17
N SER A 34 13.17 2.31 3.79
CA SER A 34 13.14 1.89 2.39
C SER A 34 11.72 1.54 1.99
N PHE A 35 11.29 2.03 0.84
CA PHE A 35 10.03 1.64 0.21
C PHE A 35 10.14 1.85 -1.31
N VAL A 36 9.33 1.15 -2.07
CA VAL A 36 9.24 1.37 -3.52
C VAL A 36 8.21 2.45 -3.80
N ALA A 37 8.65 3.61 -4.27
CA ALA A 37 7.73 4.67 -4.63
C ALA A 37 6.92 4.30 -5.89
N LEU A 38 5.60 4.48 -5.84
CA LEU A 38 4.72 4.21 -6.98
C LEU A 38 4.97 5.15 -8.18
N THR A 39 5.62 6.29 -7.90
CA THR A 39 6.01 7.29 -8.89
C THR A 39 7.36 7.02 -9.54
N ASP A 40 8.18 6.14 -8.97
CA ASP A 40 9.45 5.77 -9.57
C ASP A 40 9.24 4.82 -10.75
N LYS A 41 10.21 4.77 -11.67
CA LYS A 41 10.14 3.88 -12.82
C LYS A 41 10.14 2.43 -12.34
N GLY A 42 9.07 1.72 -12.66
CA GLY A 42 8.83 0.36 -12.23
C GLY A 42 9.75 -0.62 -12.93
N GLU A 43 10.54 -1.32 -12.12
CA GLU A 43 11.26 -2.52 -12.52
C GLU A 43 10.42 -3.76 -12.19
N ASN A 44 10.69 -4.91 -12.84
CA ASN A 44 10.09 -6.21 -12.52
C ASN A 44 8.53 -6.24 -12.50
N LEU A 45 7.89 -5.51 -13.42
CA LEU A 45 6.44 -5.57 -13.61
C LEU A 45 6.10 -6.62 -14.68
N GLU A 46 5.26 -7.59 -14.34
CA GLU A 46 4.90 -8.70 -15.22
C GLU A 46 3.39 -8.76 -15.48
N ARG A 47 3.00 -9.33 -16.62
CA ARG A 47 1.58 -9.58 -16.91
C ARG A 47 1.09 -10.70 -16.01
N HIS A 48 -0.06 -10.47 -15.37
CA HIS A 48 -0.70 -11.45 -14.51
C HIS A 48 -2.17 -11.61 -14.91
N HIS A 49 -2.70 -12.84 -14.93
CA HIS A 49 -4.04 -13.10 -15.48
C HIS A 49 -5.20 -12.45 -14.70
N TYR A 50 -4.98 -12.09 -13.44
CA TYR A 50 -5.96 -11.36 -12.60
C TYR A 50 -5.92 -9.83 -12.78
N PHE A 51 -4.87 -9.29 -13.43
CA PHE A 51 -4.62 -7.86 -13.51
C PHE A 51 -4.61 -7.37 -14.95
N ASN A 52 -5.33 -6.29 -15.21
CA ASN A 52 -5.40 -5.70 -16.55
C ASN A 52 -4.14 -4.91 -16.94
N ILE A 53 -3.21 -4.72 -15.99
CA ILE A 53 -1.96 -4.00 -16.16
C ILE A 53 -0.80 -4.86 -15.64
N PRO A 54 0.45 -4.64 -16.10
CA PRO A 54 1.62 -5.27 -15.50
C PRO A 54 1.77 -4.88 -14.03
N VAL A 55 2.03 -5.87 -13.19
CA VAL A 55 2.13 -5.73 -11.73
C VAL A 55 3.34 -6.50 -11.20
N ASN A 56 3.81 -6.15 -10.00
CA ASN A 56 4.73 -6.96 -9.21
C ASN A 56 3.98 -7.54 -8.01
N THR A 57 3.74 -8.85 -8.02
CA THR A 57 3.01 -9.58 -6.97
C THR A 57 3.92 -10.08 -5.83
N SER A 58 5.16 -9.59 -5.77
CA SER A 58 6.09 -9.88 -4.68
C SER A 58 6.16 -8.75 -3.67
N GLU A 59 5.77 -7.53 -4.03
CA GLU A 59 5.86 -6.35 -3.16
C GLU A 59 4.71 -5.35 -3.39
N SER A 60 4.44 -4.52 -2.39
CA SER A 60 3.61 -3.32 -2.53
C SER A 60 4.44 -2.09 -2.92
N GLY A 61 3.77 -1.05 -3.41
CA GLY A 61 4.37 0.27 -3.59
C GLY A 61 3.70 1.31 -2.70
N VAL A 62 4.39 2.42 -2.46
CA VAL A 62 3.94 3.54 -1.62
C VAL A 62 3.89 4.83 -2.44
N TYR A 63 2.81 5.59 -2.28
CA TYR A 63 2.67 6.95 -2.78
C TYR A 63 2.58 7.90 -1.59
N ILE A 64 3.44 8.92 -1.57
CA ILE A 64 3.43 10.00 -0.58
C ILE A 64 3.10 11.30 -1.33
N PRO A 65 1.97 11.96 -1.04
CA PRO A 65 1.63 13.25 -1.64
C PRO A 65 2.69 14.31 -1.35
N SER A 66 2.90 15.25 -2.26
CA SER A 66 3.88 16.32 -2.07
C SER A 66 3.57 17.26 -0.90
N GLU A 67 2.31 17.31 -0.45
CA GLU A 67 1.88 18.05 0.74
C GLU A 67 2.29 17.36 2.06
N VAL A 68 2.71 16.09 2.01
CA VAL A 68 3.08 15.30 3.19
C VAL A 68 4.60 15.37 3.42
N TYR A 69 5.01 15.77 4.63
CA TYR A 69 6.42 15.89 4.98
C TYR A 69 7.05 14.51 5.26
N ILE A 70 7.91 14.05 4.35
CA ILE A 70 8.48 12.69 4.40
C ILE A 70 9.33 12.40 5.66
N ASN A 71 9.95 13.42 6.26
CA ASN A 71 10.78 13.25 7.46
C ASN A 71 9.99 13.36 8.77
N ASP A 72 8.66 13.42 8.71
CA ASP A 72 7.83 13.29 9.90
C ASP A 72 8.07 11.92 10.56
N THR A 73 8.40 11.92 11.85
CA THR A 73 8.77 10.69 12.55
C THR A 73 7.62 9.69 12.57
N VAL A 74 6.37 10.15 12.71
CA VAL A 74 5.22 9.24 12.73
C VAL A 74 4.99 8.65 11.35
N LEU A 75 5.06 9.47 10.29
CA LEU A 75 4.97 8.98 8.91
C LEU A 75 6.04 7.92 8.62
N LEU A 76 7.30 8.14 9.02
CA LEU A 76 8.38 7.18 8.79
C LEU A 76 8.07 5.82 9.41
N HIS A 77 7.62 5.81 10.67
CA HIS A 77 7.22 4.58 11.35
C HIS A 77 6.03 3.92 10.65
N GLN A 78 5.06 4.71 10.18
CA GLN A 78 3.87 4.20 9.52
C GLN A 78 4.18 3.55 8.17
N VAL A 79 5.07 4.14 7.38
CA VAL A 79 5.54 3.53 6.13
C VAL A 79 6.39 2.29 6.42
N ASP A 80 7.23 2.33 7.45
CA ASP A 80 8.11 1.22 7.85
C ASP A 80 7.31 -0.01 8.32
N TRP A 81 6.43 0.10 9.32
CA TRP A 81 5.69 -1.08 9.79
C TRP A 81 4.79 -1.69 8.72
N THR A 82 4.23 -0.84 7.85
CA THR A 82 3.37 -1.32 6.75
C THR A 82 4.14 -2.06 5.66
N SER A 83 5.49 -2.05 5.65
CA SER A 83 6.27 -2.91 4.76
C SER A 83 6.07 -4.40 5.06
N ASN A 84 5.64 -4.74 6.28
CA ASN A 84 5.36 -6.11 6.67
C ASN A 84 4.05 -6.64 6.09
N LEU A 85 3.20 -5.81 5.47
CA LEU A 85 1.86 -6.21 5.05
C LEU A 85 1.81 -7.03 3.75
N ASP A 86 2.90 -7.09 2.98
CA ASP A 86 2.90 -7.77 1.67
C ASP A 86 2.52 -9.25 1.77
N HIS A 87 2.97 -9.93 2.83
CA HIS A 87 2.61 -11.33 3.07
C HIS A 87 1.14 -11.51 3.46
N ILE A 88 0.48 -10.51 4.03
CA ILE A 88 -0.96 -10.50 4.35
C ILE A 88 -1.75 -10.28 3.06
N PHE A 89 -1.38 -9.26 2.29
CA PHE A 89 -2.03 -8.93 1.01
C PHE A 89 -1.96 -10.10 0.03
N LYS A 90 -0.80 -10.75 -0.08
CA LYS A 90 -0.57 -11.90 -0.96
C LYS A 90 -1.51 -13.07 -0.71
N LYS A 91 -1.97 -13.29 0.53
CA LYS A 91 -2.92 -14.37 0.88
C LYS A 91 -4.28 -14.19 0.19
N GLN A 92 -4.62 -12.98 -0.23
CA GLN A 92 -5.92 -12.65 -0.82
C GLN A 92 -5.89 -12.43 -2.34
N ASN A 93 -4.76 -12.66 -3.02
CA ASN A 93 -4.60 -12.40 -4.46
C ASN A 93 -5.63 -13.09 -5.36
N ASP A 94 -6.15 -14.25 -4.94
CA ASP A 94 -7.14 -15.01 -5.71
C ASP A 94 -8.57 -14.47 -5.53
N THR A 95 -8.77 -13.50 -4.64
CA THR A 95 -10.09 -12.92 -4.30
C THR A 95 -10.14 -11.40 -4.48
N LEU A 96 -9.07 -10.70 -4.09
CA LEU A 96 -8.93 -9.25 -4.17
C LEU A 96 -7.90 -8.90 -5.25
N ASN A 97 -8.28 -8.03 -6.19
CA ASN A 97 -7.37 -7.56 -7.23
C ASN A 97 -6.37 -6.58 -6.63
N PHE A 98 -6.81 -5.35 -6.36
CA PHE A 98 -5.98 -4.33 -5.71
C PHE A 98 -6.42 -4.15 -4.27
N ILE A 99 -5.43 -4.08 -3.37
CA ILE A 99 -5.61 -3.72 -1.97
C ILE A 99 -4.95 -2.37 -1.75
N TYR A 100 -5.71 -1.44 -1.19
CA TYR A 100 -5.29 -0.08 -0.91
C TYR A 100 -5.28 0.11 0.62
N PHE A 101 -4.11 0.36 1.18
CA PHE A 101 -3.96 0.81 2.56
C PHE A 101 -3.80 2.33 2.54
N ALA A 102 -4.85 3.04 2.95
CA ALA A 102 -4.86 4.49 3.04
C ALA A 102 -4.56 4.91 4.47
N SER A 103 -3.40 5.53 4.68
CA SER A 103 -3.00 5.99 6.01
C SER A 103 -3.66 7.32 6.36
N GLU A 104 -4.03 7.49 7.63
CA GLU A 104 -4.42 8.80 8.18
C GLU A 104 -3.29 9.85 8.09
N TYR A 105 -2.04 9.39 7.97
CA TYR A 105 -0.85 10.24 7.77
C TYR A 105 -0.62 10.64 6.31
N GLY A 106 -1.51 10.22 5.40
CA GLY A 106 -1.61 10.74 4.04
C GLY A 106 -0.88 9.95 2.96
N PHE A 107 -0.08 8.93 3.30
CA PHE A 107 0.45 8.01 2.29
C PHE A 107 -0.57 6.94 1.91
N LEU A 108 -0.40 6.39 0.71
CA LEU A 108 -1.16 5.26 0.20
C LEU A 108 -0.20 4.12 -0.13
N ARG A 109 -0.46 2.91 0.38
CA ARG A 109 0.24 1.70 -0.03
C ARG A 109 -0.68 0.84 -0.88
N THR A 110 -0.20 0.40 -2.04
CA THR A 110 -0.98 -0.42 -2.98
C THR A 110 -0.30 -1.76 -3.22
N TYR A 111 -1.09 -2.83 -3.15
CA TYR A 111 -0.65 -4.16 -3.51
C TYR A 111 -1.59 -4.77 -4.58
N PRO A 112 -1.07 -5.49 -5.58
CA PRO A 112 0.35 -5.60 -5.93
C PRO A 112 0.89 -4.24 -6.42
N ARG A 113 2.21 -4.07 -6.44
CA ARG A 113 2.82 -2.85 -7.00
C ARG A 113 2.54 -2.75 -8.49
N TYR A 114 2.22 -1.55 -8.96
CA TYR A 114 2.13 -1.22 -10.37
C TYR A 114 2.68 0.19 -10.62
N GLN A 115 3.05 0.49 -11.86
CA GLN A 115 3.47 1.84 -12.23
C GLN A 115 2.26 2.77 -12.23
N TRP A 116 2.31 3.82 -11.42
CA TRP A 116 1.31 4.88 -11.46
C TRP A 116 1.56 5.84 -12.62
N PRO A 117 0.52 6.29 -13.36
CA PRO A 117 0.68 7.29 -14.40
C PRO A 117 1.08 8.63 -13.80
N LEU A 118 2.19 9.23 -14.25
CA LEU A 118 2.70 10.49 -13.69
C LEU A 118 1.95 11.71 -14.24
N ASP A 119 0.62 11.74 -14.08
CA ASP A 119 -0.24 12.86 -14.49
C ASP A 119 -0.67 13.73 -13.30
N ASP A 120 -1.37 14.83 -13.59
CA ASP A 120 -1.80 15.80 -12.58
C ASP A 120 -2.89 15.25 -11.63
N SER A 121 -3.59 14.17 -12.03
CA SER A 121 -4.58 13.52 -11.17
C SER A 121 -3.93 12.83 -9.97
N ILE A 122 -2.73 12.26 -10.18
CA ILE A 122 -1.95 11.66 -9.10
C ILE A 122 -1.28 12.71 -8.25
N LYS A 123 -0.78 13.80 -8.82
CA LYS A 123 -0.16 14.89 -8.02
C LYS A 123 -1.12 15.52 -7.02
N SER A 124 -2.41 15.55 -7.35
CA SER A 124 -3.48 16.06 -6.48
C SER A 124 -4.14 14.97 -5.62
N LEU A 125 -3.63 13.72 -5.66
CA LEU A 125 -4.18 12.64 -4.89
C LEU A 125 -3.83 12.80 -3.40
N ASP A 126 -4.86 12.91 -2.58
CA ASP A 126 -4.77 12.70 -1.14
C ASP A 126 -5.76 11.61 -0.76
N ALA A 127 -5.25 10.46 -0.30
CA ALA A 127 -6.08 9.30 0.04
C ALA A 127 -7.15 9.63 1.10
N ARG A 128 -6.88 10.60 1.99
CA ARG A 128 -7.78 11.04 3.06
C ARG A 128 -8.96 11.88 2.55
N ARG A 129 -8.86 12.43 1.33
CA ARG A 129 -9.88 13.30 0.71
C ARG A 129 -10.73 12.58 -0.33
N LYS A 130 -10.50 11.28 -0.53
CA LYS A 130 -11.24 10.51 -1.53
C LYS A 130 -12.45 9.83 -0.91
N SER A 131 -13.48 9.63 -1.73
CA SER A 131 -14.74 8.98 -1.37
C SER A 131 -14.75 7.48 -1.69
N TRP A 132 -13.58 6.89 -1.95
CA TRP A 132 -13.46 5.47 -2.32
C TRP A 132 -14.10 4.56 -1.27
#